data_AF-A0ABD5QHM4-F1
#
_entry.id   AF-A0ABD5QHM4-F1
#
_cell.length_a   1.000
_cell.length_b   1.000
_cell.length_c   1.000
_cell.angle_alpha   90.00
_cell.angle_beta   90.00
_cell.angle_gamma   90.00
#
_symmetry.space_group_name_H-M   'P 1'
#
loop_
_entity.id
_entity.type
_entity.pdbx_description
1 polymer ?
#
loop_
_entity_poly.entity_id
_entity_poly.type
_entity_poly.pdbx_seq_one_letter_code
_entity_poly.pdbx_strand_id
1 'polypeptide(L)'
;MADGDIRIDTETQLRDGTRVRLFAIESSEYPGGVNYRFHHYDPESGCGILRYDNSQVPTHGAGHHHRHEWDDGDEHVTELEFDDLESHLERFRDEVTDDERK
;
A
#
# COMPACT_ATOMS: atom_id res chain seq x y z
N MET A 1 -2.91 15.78 16.83
CA MET A 1 -1.70 15.30 16.17
C MET A 1 -1.41 16.24 15.01
N ALA A 2 -0.16 16.35 14.58
CA ALA A 2 0.28 17.31 13.58
C ALA A 2 0.70 16.61 12.29
N ASP A 3 0.68 17.33 11.17
CA ASP A 3 1.23 16.81 9.92
C ASP A 3 2.69 16.36 10.11
N GLY A 4 3.00 15.16 9.62
CA GLY A 4 4.28 14.48 9.78
C GLY A 4 4.34 13.46 10.93
N ASP A 5 3.31 13.36 11.79
CA ASP A 5 3.28 12.35 12.85
C ASP A 5 3.19 10.94 12.26
N ILE A 6 4.12 10.06 12.65
CA ILE A 6 4.16 8.67 12.17
C ILE A 6 3.03 7.87 12.80
N ARG A 7 2.16 7.30 11.95
CA ARG A 7 1.09 6.39 12.36
C ARG A 7 1.52 4.93 12.25
N ILE A 8 2.22 4.60 11.16
CA ILE A 8 2.72 3.24 10.89
C ILE A 8 4.13 3.36 10.33
N ASP A 9 5.07 2.63 10.92
CA ASP A 9 6.38 2.33 10.33
C ASP A 9 6.74 0.92 10.76
N THR A 10 6.47 -0.05 9.87
CA THR A 10 6.87 -1.44 10.13
C THR A 10 7.31 -2.11 8.85
N GLU A 11 8.24 -3.04 8.99
CA GLU A 11 8.68 -3.93 7.93
C GLU A 11 8.70 -5.36 8.45
N THR A 12 8.17 -6.28 7.65
CA THR A 12 8.08 -7.69 7.99
C THR A 12 8.50 -8.51 6.78
N GLN A 13 9.29 -9.56 7.00
CA GLN A 13 9.54 -10.59 6.01
C GLN A 13 8.54 -11.73 6.20
N LEU A 14 7.94 -12.15 5.08
CA LEU A 14 6.98 -13.24 4.99
C LEU A 14 7.68 -14.59 4.90
N ARG A 15 6.91 -15.69 5.02
CA ARG A 15 7.50 -17.04 5.04
C ARG A 15 8.09 -17.43 3.68
N ASP A 16 7.49 -16.94 2.62
CA ASP A 16 7.91 -17.20 1.24
C ASP A 16 9.08 -16.30 0.78
N GLY A 17 9.67 -15.54 1.71
CA GLY A 17 10.87 -14.71 1.47
C GLY A 17 10.58 -13.27 1.03
N THR A 18 9.37 -13.02 0.52
CA THR A 18 8.86 -11.69 0.16
C THR A 18 8.76 -10.77 1.38
N ARG A 19 8.69 -9.45 1.16
CA ARG A 19 8.69 -8.44 2.22
C ARG A 19 7.50 -7.52 2.12
N VAL A 20 7.01 -7.13 3.29
CA VAL A 20 5.95 -6.15 3.46
C VAL A 20 6.50 -4.95 4.20
N ARG A 21 6.48 -3.77 3.57
CA ARG A 21 6.75 -2.48 4.19
C ARG A 21 5.46 -1.71 4.33
N LEU A 22 5.09 -1.35 5.56
CA LEU A 22 3.95 -0.50 5.85
C LEU A 22 4.44 0.83 6.38
N PHE A 23 4.03 1.91 5.75
CA PHE A 23 4.35 3.26 6.17
C PHE A 23 3.12 4.15 6.07
N ALA A 24 2.84 4.94 7.10
CA ALA A 24 1.79 5.94 7.08
C ALA A 24 2.12 7.10 8.04
N ILE A 25 1.89 8.32 7.59
CA ILE A 25 2.05 9.56 8.37
C ILE A 25 0.78 10.41 8.28
N GLU A 26 0.50 11.20 9.30
CA GLU A 26 -0.52 12.23 9.19
C GLU A 26 -0.12 13.31 8.20
N SER A 27 -1.03 13.64 7.30
CA SER A 27 -0.81 14.67 6.31
C SER A 27 -2.15 15.20 5.82
N SER A 28 -2.51 16.40 6.27
CA SER A 28 -3.73 17.12 5.89
C SER A 28 -3.79 17.45 4.39
N GLU A 29 -2.64 17.51 3.73
CA GLU A 29 -2.52 17.69 2.27
C GLU A 29 -2.96 16.47 1.46
N TYR A 30 -3.06 15.30 2.12
CA TYR A 30 -3.48 14.06 1.47
C TYR A 30 -4.94 13.73 1.80
N PRO A 31 -5.68 13.16 0.85
CA PRO A 31 -7.05 12.71 1.09
C PRO A 31 -7.07 11.61 2.16
N GLY A 32 -8.05 11.69 3.04
CA GLY A 32 -8.10 10.87 4.26
C GLY A 32 -7.22 11.40 5.40
N GLY A 33 -6.49 12.51 5.21
CA GLY A 33 -5.64 13.12 6.24
C GLY A 33 -4.37 12.31 6.54
N VAL A 34 -3.99 11.40 5.64
CA VAL A 34 -2.86 10.48 5.80
C VAL A 34 -2.15 10.32 4.47
N ASN A 35 -0.81 10.32 4.49
CA ASN A 35 0.00 9.82 3.39
C ASN A 35 0.46 8.41 3.77
N TYR A 36 0.14 7.41 2.95
CA TYR A 36 0.53 6.03 3.20
C TYR A 36 1.16 5.36 1.99
N ARG A 37 1.94 4.33 2.30
CA ARG A 37 2.54 3.42 1.35
C ARG A 37 2.68 2.05 1.98
N PHE A 38 1.85 1.12 1.54
CA PHE A 38 1.94 -0.30 1.89
C PHE A 38 2.49 -1.04 0.69
N HIS A 39 3.58 -1.76 0.84
CA HIS A 39 4.29 -2.35 -0.27
C HIS A 39 4.70 -3.77 0.06
N HIS A 40 4.16 -4.71 -0.69
CA HIS A 40 4.56 -6.12 -0.73
C HIS A 40 5.36 -6.34 -2.00
N TYR A 41 6.58 -6.83 -1.84
CA TYR A 41 7.55 -6.97 -2.92
C TYR A 41 8.47 -8.14 -2.66
N ASP A 42 9.04 -8.69 -3.74
CA ASP A 42 10.10 -9.66 -3.65
C ASP A 42 11.46 -8.93 -3.48
N PRO A 43 12.17 -9.10 -2.35
CA PRO A 43 13.40 -8.37 -2.10
C PRO A 43 14.59 -8.86 -2.93
N GLU A 44 14.53 -10.06 -3.52
CA GLU A 44 15.64 -10.62 -4.31
C GLU A 44 15.65 -10.06 -5.73
N SER A 45 14.49 -10.02 -6.39
CA SER A 45 14.30 -9.43 -7.71
C SER A 45 14.03 -7.92 -7.66
N GLY A 46 13.49 -7.42 -6.54
CA GLY A 46 13.01 -6.05 -6.42
C GLY A 46 11.65 -5.81 -7.09
N CYS A 47 10.99 -6.85 -7.60
CA CYS A 47 9.68 -6.73 -8.21
C CYS A 47 8.61 -6.46 -7.16
N GLY A 48 7.76 -5.45 -7.42
CA GLY A 48 6.53 -5.25 -6.67
C GLY A 48 5.58 -6.41 -6.92
N ILE A 49 4.81 -6.77 -5.90
CA ILE A 49 3.75 -7.78 -5.98
C ILE A 49 2.42 -7.06 -5.80
N LEU A 50 2.32 -6.31 -4.70
CA LEU A 50 1.15 -5.51 -4.35
C LEU A 50 1.58 -4.21 -3.69
N ARG A 51 1.01 -3.07 -4.09
CA ARG A 51 1.23 -1.79 -3.43
C ARG A 51 -0.06 -1.03 -3.28
N TYR A 52 -0.30 -0.51 -2.08
CA TYR A 52 -1.35 0.45 -1.81
C TYR A 52 -0.68 1.78 -1.47
N ASP A 53 -1.01 2.83 -2.19
CA ASP A 53 -0.55 4.19 -1.89
C ASP A 53 -1.59 5.23 -2.26
N ASN A 54 -1.33 6.48 -1.87
CA ASN A 54 -2.17 7.60 -2.23
C ASN A 54 -1.37 8.81 -2.71
N SER A 55 -2.07 9.70 -3.40
CA SER A 55 -1.49 10.92 -3.94
C SER A 55 -2.40 12.12 -3.70
N GLN A 56 -1.79 13.30 -3.66
CA GLN A 56 -2.48 14.58 -3.46
C GLN A 56 -3.42 14.92 -4.61
N VAL A 57 -3.15 14.42 -5.82
CA VAL A 57 -3.91 14.69 -7.04
C VAL A 57 -4.27 13.38 -7.71
N PRO A 58 -5.45 13.23 -8.33
CA PRO A 58 -5.79 11.98 -8.99
C PRO A 58 -4.76 11.58 -10.05
N THR A 59 -4.23 10.37 -9.96
CA THR A 59 -3.12 9.88 -10.78
C THR A 59 -3.43 8.55 -11.44
N HIS A 60 -2.82 8.29 -12.60
CA HIS A 60 -2.99 7.04 -13.35
C HIS A 60 -4.42 6.73 -13.83
N GLY A 61 -5.32 7.73 -13.85
CA GLY A 61 -6.74 7.53 -14.17
C GLY A 61 -7.53 6.83 -13.06
N ALA A 62 -6.86 6.47 -11.98
CA ALA A 62 -7.44 6.10 -10.70
C ALA A 62 -7.53 7.35 -9.81
N GLY A 63 -8.40 7.33 -8.79
CA GLY A 63 -8.68 8.47 -7.91
C GLY A 63 -7.47 8.89 -7.08
N HIS A 64 -7.66 9.11 -5.78
CA HIS A 64 -6.54 9.49 -4.92
C HIS A 64 -5.83 8.30 -4.27
N HIS A 65 -6.53 7.18 -4.13
CA HIS A 65 -6.05 5.96 -3.50
C HIS A 65 -5.90 4.89 -4.56
N HIS A 66 -4.74 4.26 -4.59
CA HIS A 66 -4.32 3.37 -5.67
C HIS A 66 -3.93 2.01 -5.15
N ARG A 67 -4.42 0.98 -5.83
CA ARG A 67 -3.89 -0.39 -5.76
C ARG A 67 -3.06 -0.63 -7.00
N HIS A 68 -1.80 -0.97 -6.79
CA HIS A 68 -0.90 -1.46 -7.82
C HIS A 68 -0.71 -2.96 -7.60
N GLU A 69 -0.92 -3.75 -8.63
CA GLU A 69 -0.65 -5.17 -8.66
C GLU A 69 0.25 -5.47 -9.85
N TRP A 70 1.19 -6.38 -9.68
CA TRP A 70 2.04 -6.83 -10.77
C TRP A 70 1.75 -8.29 -11.09
N ASP A 71 1.34 -8.54 -12.33
CA ASP A 71 1.11 -9.90 -12.86
C ASP A 71 2.07 -10.10 -14.03
N ASP A 72 2.93 -11.12 -13.95
CA ASP A 72 4.00 -11.41 -14.92
C ASP A 72 4.92 -10.21 -15.26
N GLY A 73 5.00 -9.22 -14.36
CA GLY A 73 5.79 -8.00 -14.52
C GLY A 73 5.04 -6.80 -15.12
N ASP A 74 3.79 -6.97 -15.54
CA ASP A 74 2.92 -5.88 -15.97
C ASP A 74 2.18 -5.26 -14.76
N GLU A 75 2.23 -3.94 -14.64
CA GLU A 75 1.57 -3.20 -13.56
C GLU A 75 0.11 -2.89 -13.91
N HIS A 76 -0.79 -3.26 -13.02
CA HIS A 76 -2.20 -2.91 -13.05
C HIS A 76 -2.54 -1.97 -11.90
N VAL A 77 -2.95 -0.74 -12.25
CA VAL A 77 -3.34 0.29 -11.27
C VAL A 77 -4.85 0.46 -11.27
N THR A 78 -5.46 0.30 -10.10
CA THR A 78 -6.91 0.51 -9.90
C THR A 78 -7.18 1.50 -8.77
N GLU A 79 -8.33 2.17 -8.86
CA GLU A 79 -8.82 3.03 -7.79
C GLU A 79 -9.26 2.18 -6.60
N LEU A 80 -8.93 2.64 -5.39
CA LEU A 80 -9.43 2.09 -4.16
C LEU A 80 -10.39 3.07 -3.48
N GLU A 81 -11.47 2.52 -2.93
CA GLU A 81 -12.26 3.22 -1.95
C GLU A 81 -11.48 3.32 -0.64
N PHE A 82 -11.55 4.49 0.01
CA PHE A 82 -10.88 4.76 1.27
C PHE A 82 -11.90 5.30 2.27
N ASP A 83 -12.22 4.49 3.27
CA ASP A 83 -13.03 4.87 4.42
C ASP A 83 -12.13 5.41 5.54
N ASP A 84 -11.17 4.59 5.97
CA ASP A 84 -10.22 4.90 7.03
C ASP A 84 -8.96 4.04 6.90
N LEU A 85 -7.88 4.46 7.58
CA LEU A 85 -6.57 3.80 7.49
C LEU A 85 -6.57 2.36 8.03
N GLU A 86 -7.37 2.06 9.06
CA GLU A 86 -7.39 0.73 9.70
C GLU A 86 -8.05 -0.28 8.76
N SER A 87 -9.24 0.03 8.26
CA SER A 87 -9.95 -0.78 7.26
C SER A 87 -9.11 -0.98 5.99
N HIS A 88 -8.39 0.06 5.57
CA HIS A 88 -7.52 0.00 4.39
C HIS A 88 -6.30 -0.90 4.61
N LEU A 89 -5.71 -0.86 5.80
CA LEU A 89 -4.60 -1.72 6.19
C LEU A 89 -5.04 -3.18 6.32
N GLU A 90 -6.21 -3.45 6.89
CA GLU A 90 -6.78 -4.80 7.00
C GLU A 90 -6.98 -5.41 5.61
N ARG A 91 -7.59 -4.66 4.69
CA ARG A 91 -7.75 -5.09 3.29
C ARG A 91 -6.41 -5.46 2.63
N PHE A 92 -5.39 -4.62 2.80
CA PHE A 92 -4.06 -4.90 2.26
C PHE A 92 -3.46 -6.19 2.86
N ARG A 93 -3.60 -6.41 4.18
CA ARG A 93 -3.10 -7.61 4.85
C ARG A 93 -3.81 -8.88 4.39
N ASP A 94 -5.11 -8.80 4.15
CA ASP A 94 -5.88 -9.93 3.61
C ASP A 94 -5.39 -10.32 2.22
N GLU A 95 -5.13 -9.35 1.33
CA GLU A 95 -4.60 -9.63 -0.01
C GLU A 95 -3.18 -10.20 0.03
N VAL A 96 -2.30 -9.68 0.89
CA VAL A 96 -0.96 -10.24 1.10
C VAL A 96 -1.05 -11.69 1.60
N THR A 97 -1.97 -11.98 2.51
CA THR A 97 -2.15 -13.33 3.04
C THR A 97 -2.70 -14.29 1.98
N ASP A 98 -3.59 -13.83 1.10
CA ASP A 98 -4.07 -14.61 -0.05
C ASP A 98 -2.92 -14.92 -1.01
N ASP A 99 -2.04 -13.95 -1.27
CA ASP A 99 -0.85 -14.14 -2.09
C ASP A 99 0.13 -15.17 -1.49
N GLU A 100 0.42 -15.10 -0.18
CA GLU A 100 1.24 -16.12 0.52
C GLU A 100 0.65 -17.55 0.43
N ARG A 101 -0.63 -17.71 0.07
CA ARG A 101 -1.30 -19.02 -0.03
C ARG A 101 -1.32 -19.59 -1.45
N LYS A 102 -1.01 -18.78 -2.46
CA LYS A 102 -1.02 -19.21 -3.88
C LYS A 102 0.16 -20.11 -4.20
#